data_AF-A0A3D5DJT6-F1
#
_entry.id   AF-A0A3D5DJT6-F1
#
_cell.length_a   1.000
_cell.length_b   1.000
_cell.length_c   1.000
_cell.angle_alpha   90.00
_cell.angle_beta   90.00
_cell.angle_gamma   90.00
#
_symmetry.space_group_name_H-M   'P 1'
#
loop_
_entity.id
_entity.type
_entity.pdbx_description
1 polymer ?
#
loop_
_entity_poly.entity_id
_entity_poly.type
_entity_poly.pdbx_seq_one_letter_code
_entity_poly.pdbx_strand_id
1 'polypeptide(L)'
;MTTSDRPGEVFDPGQRAQAAQIQATHPQWAVLWGCASCRFWAFPLFAAQPATIISASDPATLVARMRHAELASTPHRASHTPAPHPPR
;
A
#
# COMPACT_ATOMS: atom_id res chain seq x y z
N MET A 1 -32.11 -13.99 4.62
CA MET A 1 -31.06 -12.97 4.79
C MET A 1 -30.43 -12.75 3.43
N THR A 2 -31.03 -11.88 2.63
CA THR A 2 -30.60 -11.58 1.27
C THR A 2 -29.76 -10.32 1.37
N THR A 3 -28.44 -10.46 1.25
CA THR A 3 -27.56 -9.30 1.14
C THR A 3 -27.94 -8.56 -0.12
N SER A 4 -28.52 -7.37 0.05
CA SER A 4 -28.88 -6.45 -1.03
C SER A 4 -27.61 -6.01 -1.73
N ASP A 5 -27.25 -6.73 -2.79
CA ASP A 5 -26.35 -6.26 -3.83
C ASP A 5 -27.08 -5.17 -4.62
N ARG A 6 -26.87 -3.91 -4.23
CA ARG A 6 -27.17 -2.77 -5.11
C ARG A 6 -25.87 -2.33 -5.76
N PRO A 7 -25.63 -2.65 -7.03
CA PRO A 7 -24.46 -2.17 -7.77
C PRO A 7 -24.64 -0.68 -8.06
N GLY A 8 -24.16 0.19 -7.17
CA GLY A 8 -24.16 1.63 -7.40
C GLY A 8 -24.28 2.51 -6.17
N GLU A 9 -24.61 1.95 -4.99
CA GLU A 9 -24.52 2.75 -3.78
C GLU A 9 -23.05 2.98 -3.49
N VAL A 10 -22.64 4.25 -3.54
CA VAL A 10 -21.29 4.68 -3.25
C VAL A 10 -21.12 4.48 -1.74
N PHE A 11 -20.96 3.23 -1.28
CA PHE A 11 -20.66 2.90 0.12
C PHE A 11 -19.43 3.74 0.50
N ASP A 12 -19.62 4.63 1.47
CA ASP A 12 -18.57 5.45 2.08
C ASP A 12 -17.87 6.45 1.14
N PRO A 13 -18.56 7.51 0.67
CA PRO A 13 -17.92 8.55 -0.14
C PRO A 13 -16.80 9.26 0.64
N GLY A 14 -16.95 9.41 1.95
CA GLY A 14 -15.93 10.00 2.83
C GLY A 14 -14.65 9.15 2.91
N GLN A 15 -14.77 7.83 3.07
CA GLN A 15 -13.59 6.96 3.15
C GLN A 15 -12.89 6.83 1.80
N ARG A 16 -13.62 6.86 0.69
CA ARG A 16 -13.00 6.93 -0.65
C ARG A 16 -12.29 8.24 -0.92
N ALA A 17 -12.89 9.37 -0.55
CA ALA A 17 -12.23 10.67 -0.65
C ALA A 17 -10.93 10.68 0.16
N GLN A 18 -10.96 10.08 1.36
CA GLN A 18 -9.77 9.95 2.20
C GLN A 18 -8.71 9.02 1.60
N ALA A 19 -9.10 7.87 1.04
CA ALA A 19 -8.19 6.98 0.31
C ALA A 19 -7.52 7.71 -0.87
N ALA A 20 -8.30 8.45 -1.66
CA ALA A 20 -7.80 9.25 -2.77
C ALA A 20 -6.85 10.36 -2.31
N GLN A 21 -7.13 11.00 -1.18
CA GLN A 21 -6.27 12.03 -0.60
C GLN A 21 -4.94 11.46 -0.11
N ILE A 22 -4.96 10.27 0.49
CA ILE A 22 -3.74 9.55 0.88
C ILE A 22 -2.92 9.20 -0.37
N GLN A 23 -3.56 8.66 -1.41
CA GLN A 23 -2.88 8.34 -2.68
C GLN A 23 -2.29 9.59 -3.35
N ALA A 24 -3.01 10.73 -3.33
CA ALA A 24 -2.50 11.99 -3.87
C ALA A 24 -1.25 12.49 -3.14
N THR A 25 -1.15 12.21 -1.83
CA THR A 25 0.02 12.55 -1.00
C THR A 25 1.16 11.54 -1.16
N HIS A 26 0.84 10.31 -1.54
CA HIS A 26 1.76 9.18 -1.67
C HIS A 26 1.65 8.54 -3.06
N PRO A 27 2.17 9.18 -4.12
CA PRO A 27 2.00 8.72 -5.50
C PRO A 27 2.67 7.37 -5.81
N GLN A 28 3.57 6.92 -4.94
CA GLN A 28 4.23 5.61 -5.04
C GLN A 28 3.35 4.46 -4.52
N TRP A 29 2.13 4.76 -4.05
CA TRP A 29 1.21 3.79 -3.46
C TRP A 29 -0.16 3.87 -4.15
N ALA A 30 -0.73 2.73 -4.49
CA ALA A 30 -2.13 2.62 -4.88
C ALA A 30 -2.97 2.33 -3.63
N VAL A 31 -3.93 3.20 -3.30
CA VAL A 31 -4.75 3.09 -2.09
C VAL A 31 -6.21 2.88 -2.45
N LEU A 32 -6.83 1.84 -1.88
CA LEU A 32 -8.22 1.47 -2.12
C LEU A 32 -8.98 1.29 -0.80
N TRP A 33 -10.25 1.70 -0.78
CA TRP A 33 -11.17 1.40 0.32
C TRP A 33 -11.99 0.16 -0.01
N GLY A 34 -11.91 -0.87 0.84
CA GLY A 34 -12.73 -2.07 0.74
C GLY A 34 -13.99 -1.94 1.60
N CYS A 35 -15.13 -1.60 0.99
CA CYS A 35 -16.41 -1.43 1.70
C CYS A 35 -16.86 -2.70 2.42
N ALA A 36 -16.66 -3.89 1.84
CA ALA A 36 -17.04 -5.16 2.47
C ALA A 36 -16.20 -5.51 3.72
N SER A 37 -14.99 -4.96 3.84
CA SER A 37 -14.08 -5.20 4.96
C SER A 37 -13.90 -3.98 5.87
N CYS A 38 -14.54 -2.84 5.53
CA CYS A 38 -14.32 -1.53 6.13
C CYS A 38 -12.83 -1.26 6.41
N ARG A 39 -11.98 -1.49 5.40
CA ARG A 39 -10.52 -1.41 5.54
C ARG A 39 -9.88 -0.74 4.34
N PHE A 40 -8.85 0.07 4.61
CA PHE A 40 -7.98 0.62 3.59
C PHE A 40 -6.91 -0.39 3.20
N TRP A 41 -6.65 -0.50 1.91
CA TRP A 41 -5.62 -1.33 1.30
C TRP A 41 -4.65 -0.43 0.55
N ALA A 42 -3.35 -0.61 0.80
CA ALA A 42 -2.29 0.11 0.12
C ALA A 42 -1.33 -0.89 -0.54
N PHE A 43 -1.12 -0.69 -1.84
CA PHE A 43 -0.24 -1.49 -2.67
C PHE A 43 0.95 -0.64 -3.12
N PRO A 44 2.20 -1.08 -2.91
CA PRO A 44 3.36 -0.35 -3.38
C PRO A 44 3.49 -0.47 -4.90
N LEU A 45 3.66 0.66 -5.59
CA LEU A 45 3.90 0.73 -7.04
C LEU A 45 5.39 0.83 -7.38
N PHE A 46 6.26 0.88 -6.38
CA PHE A 46 7.72 0.87 -6.54
C PHE A 46 8.27 -0.55 -6.40
N ALA A 47 9.55 -0.72 -6.72
CA ALA A 47 10.29 -1.98 -6.50
C ALA A 47 10.50 -2.24 -4.99
N ALA A 48 9.40 -2.41 -4.27
CA ALA A 48 9.36 -2.91 -2.92
C ALA A 48 9.56 -4.42 -2.93
N GLN A 49 9.83 -4.98 -1.75
CA GLN A 49 9.86 -6.42 -1.55
C GLN A 49 8.55 -7.03 -2.06
N PRO A 50 8.60 -8.07 -2.92
CA PRO A 50 7.39 -8.72 -3.42
C PRO A 50 6.59 -9.24 -2.22
N ALA A 51 5.30 -8.86 -2.15
CA ALA A 51 4.33 -9.16 -1.08
C ALA A 51 4.15 -8.13 0.07
N THR A 52 4.65 -6.89 -0.04
CA THR A 52 4.30 -5.83 0.94
C THR A 52 2.92 -5.24 0.66
N ILE A 53 1.84 -5.98 0.95
CA ILE A 53 0.46 -5.44 0.90
C ILE A 53 0.11 -4.95 2.30
N ILE A 54 -0.20 -3.66 2.43
CA ILE A 54 -0.53 -3.06 3.72
C ILE A 54 -2.05 -2.88 3.78
N SER A 55 -2.66 -3.30 4.89
CA SER A 55 -4.06 -2.99 5.17
C SER A 55 -4.24 -2.47 6.59
N ALA A 56 -5.13 -1.48 6.75
CA ALA A 56 -5.46 -0.87 8.03
C ALA A 56 -6.88 -0.30 8.02
N SER A 57 -7.59 -0.41 9.14
CA SER A 57 -8.95 0.16 9.27
C SER A 57 -8.92 1.67 9.54
N ASP A 58 -7.75 2.18 9.95
CA ASP A 58 -7.53 3.59 10.24
C ASP A 58 -6.52 4.21 9.25
N PRO A 59 -6.83 5.40 8.69
CA PRO A 59 -6.01 6.05 7.68
C PRO A 59 -4.65 6.51 8.22
N ALA A 60 -4.56 6.97 9.47
CA ALA A 60 -3.28 7.38 10.05
C ALA A 60 -2.36 6.16 10.26
N THR A 61 -2.95 5.05 10.69
CA THR A 61 -2.25 3.76 10.80
C THR A 61 -1.76 3.25 9.44
N LEU A 62 -2.58 3.41 8.39
CA LEU A 62 -2.19 3.05 7.02
C LEU A 62 -0.95 3.84 6.58
N VAL A 63 -0.98 5.17 6.74
CA VAL A 63 0.11 6.07 6.35
C VAL A 63 1.39 5.77 7.13
N ALA A 64 1.28 5.52 8.43
CA ALA A 64 2.44 5.16 9.26
C ALA A 64 3.11 3.87 8.77
N ARG A 65 2.32 2.85 8.40
CA ARG A 65 2.83 1.59 7.84
C ARG A 65 3.42 1.77 6.44
N MET A 66 2.78 2.57 5.58
CA MET A 66 3.30 2.92 4.25
C MET A 66 4.68 3.55 4.37
N ARG A 67 4.84 4.57 5.22
CA ARG A 67 6.16 5.20 5.48
C ARG A 67 7.19 4.22 6.00
N HIS A 68 6.80 3.33 6.92
CA HIS A 68 7.72 2.30 7.44
C HIS A 68 8.21 1.38 6.32
N ALA A 69 7.31 0.96 5.41
CA ALA A 69 7.66 0.13 4.27
C ALA A 69 8.52 0.89 3.24
N GLU A 70 8.27 2.19 3.01
CA GLU A 70 9.15 3.03 2.17
C GLU A 70 10.57 3.09 2.75
N LEU A 71 10.70 3.31 4.06
CA LEU A 71 11.98 3.32 4.75
C LEU A 71 12.69 1.96 4.68
N ALA A 72 11.96 0.87 4.86
CA ALA A 72 12.51 -0.50 4.76
C ALA A 72 12.88 -0.90 3.33
N SER A 73 12.22 -0.31 2.33
CA SER A 73 12.47 -0.60 0.91
C SER A 73 13.48 0.34 0.27
N THR A 74 13.84 1.44 0.95
CA THR A 74 14.96 2.29 0.53
C THR A 74 16.17 1.38 0.45
N PRO A 75 16.72 1.13 -0.75
CA PRO A 75 17.69 0.08 -0.93
C PRO A 75 18.87 0.38 -0.02
N HIS A 76 19.15 -0.55 0.87
CA HIS A 76 20.47 -0.72 1.44
C HIS A 76 21.42 -1.04 0.27
N ARG A 77 21.82 0.00 -0.48
CA ARG A 77 22.89 0.01 -1.48
C ARG A 77 24.22 -0.14 -0.74
N ALA A 78 24.37 -1.21 0.01
CA ALA A 78 25.57 -1.49 0.78
C ALA A 78 25.70 -2.99 1.06
N SER A 79 25.31 -3.86 0.13
CA SER A 79 25.70 -5.29 0.19
C SER A 79 25.65 -6.03 -1.15
N HIS A 80 25.66 -5.35 -2.30
CA HIS A 80 26.17 -6.01 -3.51
C HIS A 80 27.67 -5.83 -3.51
N THR A 81 28.37 -6.66 -2.76
CA THR A 81 29.78 -6.96 -3.04
C THR A 81 29.77 -7.73 -4.37
N PRO A 82 30.22 -7.16 -5.51
CA PRO A 82 30.48 -7.99 -6.66
C PRO A 82 31.58 -8.97 -6.24
N ALA A 83 31.25 -10.27 -6.19
CA ALA A 83 32.22 -11.30 -5.87
C ALA A 83 33.41 -11.17 -6.84
N PRO A 84 34.67 -11.16 -6.35
CA PRO A 84 35.82 -11.20 -7.24
C PRO A 84 35.81 -12.53 -7.98
N HIS A 85 35.75 -12.46 -9.31
CA HIS A 85 35.92 -13.60 -10.20
C HIS A 85 37.34 -14.17 -9.99
N PRO A 86 37.52 -15.50 -9.81
CA PRO A 86 38.86 -16.06 -9.72
C PRO A 86 39.55 -16.05 -11.10
N PRO A 87 40.84 -15.68 -11.19
CA PRO A 87 41.61 -15.85 -12.42
C PRO A 87 41.88 -17.34 -12.67
N ARG A 88 41.83 -17.75 -13.95
CA ARG A 88 42.22 -19.08 -14.45
C ARG A 88 43.73 -19.26 -14.49
#